data_AF-A0A6B1HVT3-F1
#
_entry.id   AF-A0A6B1HVT3-F1
#
_cell.length_a   1.000
_cell.length_b   1.000
_cell.length_c   1.000
_cell.angle_alpha   90.00
_cell.angle_beta   90.00
_cell.angle_gamma   90.00
#
_symmetry.space_group_name_H-M   'P 1'
#
loop_
_entity.id
_entity.type
_entity.pdbx_description
1 polymer ?
#
loop_
_entity_poly.entity_id
_entity_poly.type
_entity_poly.pdbx_seq_one_letter_code
_entity_poly.pdbx_strand_id
1 'polypeptide(L)'
;MRLTFEEGTLLLRDYVGPDAPSAFVWDARVDHWRAQAHFYRESVEHLKRHEVAFKNTAPRYNTLSLQLQTAPEPHPHQAESIAAWQQHNCRGVVVLPTGTGKSQVALMAMAEVQRSTLVVAPTIDLMNQWYDLLTRSFAVEVGLLGGGYHELADLTVATYDSAYMQMDRYGNRFGLIVFDEVHHLPGEMYSHAAEMCLAPYRLGLTATPERADGRHVLLDTLVGPIAYERGIRALSGEYLADYRVERRQVDMVAEERVQYEAARDEYQAFLADKNIRLGTKDGWRHFVMLSAKSTSGRRAMHAYRRHRQLALGATAKLRVLEDILKAHPRDRVLIFTNDNETVHQISRTFLVPAITHRTRTRERKAILEAFNKGEYLALVASKVLNEGVNIPEANVAVVLSGSGTIREHVQRLGRILRRRQGKEAVLYEVVSKNTVEDRISDRRRRHEAYE
;
A
#
# COMPACT_ATOMS: atom_id res chain seq x y z
N MET A 1 -14.13 -25.70 31.72
CA MET A 1 -13.51 -25.16 30.50
C MET A 1 -12.73 -23.87 30.76
N ARG A 2 -11.55 -23.74 30.15
CA ARG A 2 -10.71 -22.53 30.11
C ARG A 2 -10.39 -22.15 28.66
N LEU A 3 -10.51 -20.87 28.32
CA LEU A 3 -10.05 -20.34 27.04
C LEU A 3 -8.66 -19.72 27.23
N THR A 4 -7.64 -20.28 26.57
CA THR A 4 -6.24 -19.85 26.68
C THR A 4 -5.66 -19.46 25.32
N PHE A 5 -4.65 -18.59 25.30
CA PHE A 5 -3.88 -18.24 24.11
C PHE A 5 -2.54 -19.00 24.11
N GLU A 6 -2.15 -19.54 22.97
CA GLU A 6 -0.89 -20.29 22.79
C GLU A 6 -0.41 -20.15 21.34
N GLU A 7 0.78 -19.59 21.14
CA GLU A 7 1.48 -19.51 19.84
C GLU A 7 0.58 -19.00 18.68
N GLY A 8 -0.15 -17.91 18.89
CA GLY A 8 -1.04 -17.33 17.87
C GLY A 8 -2.39 -18.06 17.70
N THR A 9 -2.71 -19.01 18.59
CA THR A 9 -3.96 -19.76 18.58
C THR A 9 -4.71 -19.67 19.91
N LEU A 10 -5.99 -20.02 19.89
CA LEU A 10 -6.82 -20.21 21.07
C LEU A 10 -6.98 -21.69 21.33
N LEU A 11 -6.95 -22.09 22.59
CA LEU A 11 -7.27 -23.45 23.02
C LEU A 11 -8.45 -23.43 23.99
N LEU A 12 -9.37 -24.37 23.80
CA LEU A 12 -10.38 -24.71 24.80
C LEU A 12 -9.87 -25.89 25.62
N ARG A 13 -9.40 -25.57 26.83
CA ARG A 13 -8.96 -26.56 27.81
C ARG A 13 -10.12 -27.04 28.65
N ASP A 14 -10.16 -28.33 28.96
CA ASP A 14 -11.21 -28.93 29.78
C ASP A 14 -12.63 -28.68 29.21
N TYR A 15 -12.77 -28.72 27.87
CA TYR A 15 -14.06 -28.62 27.19
C TYR A 15 -14.66 -30.01 27.00
N VAL A 16 -15.88 -30.19 27.52
CA VAL A 16 -16.66 -31.43 27.39
C VAL A 16 -18.03 -31.02 26.87
N GLY A 17 -18.13 -30.88 25.54
CA GLY A 17 -19.37 -30.54 24.86
C GLY A 17 -19.40 -31.21 23.48
N PRO A 18 -20.59 -31.52 22.93
CA PRO A 18 -20.71 -32.24 21.66
C PRO A 18 -20.22 -31.41 20.47
N ASP A 19 -20.36 -30.07 20.53
CA ASP A 19 -20.00 -29.15 19.46
C ASP A 19 -19.15 -27.99 19.99
N ALA A 20 -17.88 -27.90 19.59
CA ALA A 20 -17.07 -26.69 19.83
C ALA A 20 -17.55 -25.53 18.94
N PRO A 21 -17.23 -24.26 19.26
CA PRO A 21 -17.54 -23.15 18.36
C PRO A 21 -16.96 -23.44 16.96
N SER A 22 -17.67 -23.04 15.91
CA SER A 22 -17.39 -23.43 14.50
C SER A 22 -15.94 -23.21 14.03
N ALA A 23 -15.24 -22.22 14.60
CA ALA A 23 -13.85 -21.92 14.27
C ALA A 23 -12.84 -22.90 14.91
N PHE A 24 -13.24 -23.68 15.92
CA PHE A 24 -12.38 -24.61 16.63
C PHE A 24 -12.35 -25.98 15.95
N VAL A 25 -11.15 -26.50 15.77
CA VAL A 25 -10.89 -27.85 15.25
C VAL A 25 -10.13 -28.64 16.31
N TRP A 26 -10.45 -29.93 16.45
CA TRP A 26 -9.72 -30.81 17.35
C TRP A 26 -8.27 -30.99 16.88
N ASP A 27 -7.29 -30.67 17.74
CA ASP A 27 -5.87 -30.87 17.48
C ASP A 27 -5.30 -31.98 18.37
N ALA A 28 -5.19 -33.18 17.79
CA ALA A 28 -4.72 -34.39 18.48
C ALA A 28 -3.28 -34.28 19.03
N ARG A 29 -2.47 -33.32 18.57
CA ARG A 29 -1.08 -33.14 19.05
C ARG A 29 -1.03 -32.50 20.43
N VAL A 30 -2.02 -31.68 20.75
CA VAL A 30 -2.14 -30.98 22.03
C VAL A 30 -3.30 -31.47 22.87
N ASP A 31 -4.12 -32.39 22.35
CA ASP A 31 -5.32 -32.97 23.00
C ASP A 31 -6.36 -31.91 23.39
N HIS A 32 -6.53 -30.92 22.53
CA HIS A 32 -7.43 -29.78 22.77
C HIS A 32 -8.05 -29.28 21.46
N TRP A 33 -9.21 -28.64 21.58
CA TRP A 33 -9.79 -27.86 20.50
C TRP A 33 -8.98 -26.57 20.30
N ARG A 34 -8.60 -26.29 19.06
CA ARG A 34 -7.76 -25.14 18.67
C ARG A 34 -8.40 -24.31 17.55
N ALA A 35 -8.28 -22.98 17.65
CA ALA A 35 -8.68 -22.03 16.60
C ALA A 35 -7.62 -20.95 16.42
N GLN A 36 -7.61 -20.26 15.26
CA GLN A 36 -6.75 -19.08 15.08
C GLN A 36 -7.17 -17.96 16.04
N ALA A 37 -6.21 -17.18 16.54
CA ALA A 37 -6.47 -16.17 17.58
C ALA A 37 -7.50 -15.10 17.20
N HIS A 38 -7.57 -14.73 15.93
CA HIS A 38 -8.50 -13.70 15.47
C HIS A 38 -9.98 -14.07 15.62
N PHE A 39 -10.32 -15.36 15.78
CA PHE A 39 -11.69 -15.80 16.09
C PHE A 39 -12.10 -15.59 17.56
N TYR A 40 -11.23 -15.00 18.38
CA TYR A 40 -11.46 -14.83 19.82
C TYR A 40 -12.80 -14.17 20.15
N ARG A 41 -13.13 -13.06 19.50
CA ARG A 41 -14.36 -12.32 19.77
C ARG A 41 -15.59 -13.17 19.47
N GLU A 42 -15.65 -13.76 18.29
CA GLU A 42 -16.75 -14.62 17.86
C GLU A 42 -16.91 -15.81 18.80
N SER A 43 -15.79 -16.39 19.23
CA SER A 43 -15.76 -17.51 20.17
C SER A 43 -16.31 -17.13 21.54
N VAL A 44 -15.87 -15.99 22.08
CA VAL A 44 -16.35 -15.47 23.38
C VAL A 44 -17.83 -15.12 23.31
N GLU A 45 -18.28 -14.49 22.22
CA GLU A 45 -19.70 -14.16 22.01
C GLU A 45 -20.56 -15.42 21.87
N HIS A 46 -20.11 -16.43 21.12
CA HIS A 46 -20.80 -17.71 20.98
C HIS A 46 -20.93 -18.41 22.33
N LEU A 47 -19.86 -18.52 23.10
CA LEU A 47 -19.87 -19.16 24.44
C LEU A 47 -20.80 -18.42 25.41
N LYS A 48 -20.82 -17.09 25.37
CA LYS A 48 -21.74 -16.27 26.16
C LYS A 48 -23.20 -16.45 25.74
N ARG A 49 -23.51 -16.49 24.43
CA ARG A 49 -24.87 -16.70 23.92
C ARG A 49 -25.45 -18.05 24.32
N HIS A 50 -24.61 -19.07 24.46
CA HIS A 50 -25.01 -20.41 24.89
C HIS A 50 -24.85 -20.64 26.41
N GLU A 51 -24.61 -19.57 27.17
CA GLU A 51 -24.49 -19.59 28.65
C GLU A 51 -23.46 -20.61 29.18
N VAL A 52 -22.43 -20.93 28.37
CA VAL A 52 -21.38 -21.87 28.77
C VAL A 52 -20.47 -21.18 29.77
N ALA A 53 -20.37 -21.71 30.99
CA ALA A 53 -19.45 -21.19 32.00
C ALA A 53 -17.99 -21.47 31.62
N PHE A 54 -17.17 -20.42 31.49
CA PHE A 54 -15.76 -20.56 31.16
C PHE A 54 -14.88 -19.53 31.84
N LYS A 55 -13.63 -19.90 32.12
CA LYS A 55 -12.61 -18.97 32.59
C LYS A 55 -11.78 -18.48 31.40
N ASN A 56 -11.79 -17.18 31.18
CA ASN A 56 -11.09 -16.54 30.06
C ASN A 56 -9.72 -16.02 30.53
N THR A 57 -8.65 -16.72 30.19
CA THR A 57 -7.26 -16.29 30.50
C THR A 57 -6.44 -16.05 29.23
N ALA A 58 -7.10 -16.02 28.07
CA ALA A 58 -6.46 -15.75 26.79
C ALA A 58 -5.95 -14.29 26.66
N PRO A 59 -6.74 -13.24 26.93
CA PRO A 59 -6.29 -11.86 26.74
C PRO A 59 -5.29 -11.42 27.82
N ARG A 60 -4.29 -10.64 27.42
CA ARG A 60 -3.30 -9.98 28.30
C ARG A 60 -3.16 -8.49 28.00
N TYR A 61 -4.15 -7.90 27.32
CA TYR A 61 -4.21 -6.46 27.09
C TYR A 61 -4.82 -5.74 28.30
N ASN A 62 -4.41 -4.48 28.49
CA ASN A 62 -4.87 -3.61 29.55
C ASN A 62 -6.00 -2.69 29.07
N THR A 63 -6.76 -2.17 30.04
CA THR A 63 -7.62 -1.00 29.83
C THR A 63 -6.79 0.25 30.09
N LEU A 64 -6.83 1.19 29.16
CA LEU A 64 -6.05 2.43 29.22
C LEU A 64 -6.97 3.64 29.47
N SER A 65 -6.34 4.79 29.73
CA SER A 65 -7.00 6.10 29.82
C SER A 65 -6.31 7.07 28.86
N LEU A 66 -6.48 6.80 27.57
CA LEU A 66 -5.94 7.53 26.44
C LEU A 66 -6.74 8.83 26.22
N GLN A 67 -6.14 9.96 26.56
CA GLN A 67 -6.65 11.29 26.23
C GLN A 67 -5.73 11.94 25.21
N LEU A 68 -6.32 12.48 24.14
CA LEU A 68 -5.56 13.20 23.11
C LEU A 68 -5.10 14.55 23.66
N GLN A 69 -3.79 14.78 23.72
CA GLN A 69 -3.22 16.03 24.23
C GLN A 69 -3.56 17.24 23.34
N THR A 70 -3.60 17.01 22.03
CA THR A 70 -4.04 17.98 21.03
C THR A 70 -5.08 17.31 20.14
N ALA A 71 -6.34 17.68 20.33
CA ALA A 71 -7.43 17.24 19.45
C ALA A 71 -7.88 18.45 18.62
N PRO A 72 -7.27 18.72 17.44
CA PRO A 72 -7.96 19.56 16.46
C PRO A 72 -9.33 18.95 16.19
N GLU A 73 -10.33 19.81 16.01
CA GLU A 73 -11.70 19.36 15.75
C GLU A 73 -11.68 18.42 14.53
N PRO A 74 -12.14 17.16 14.67
CA PRO A 74 -12.04 16.20 13.59
C PRO A 74 -12.86 16.69 12.41
N HIS A 75 -12.30 16.55 11.21
CA HIS A 75 -13.06 16.87 10.01
C HIS A 75 -14.30 15.98 9.92
N PRO A 76 -15.40 16.44 9.27
CA PRO A 76 -16.64 15.68 9.20
C PRO A 76 -16.45 14.23 8.71
N HIS A 77 -15.62 14.02 7.69
CA HIS A 77 -15.32 12.68 7.17
C HIS A 77 -14.56 11.78 8.15
N GLN A 78 -13.79 12.35 9.09
CA GLN A 78 -13.09 11.59 10.14
C GLN A 78 -14.09 11.12 11.19
N ALA A 79 -14.98 12.02 11.64
CA ALA A 79 -16.05 11.69 12.57
C ALA A 79 -17.03 10.65 11.97
N GLU A 80 -17.46 10.85 10.72
CA GLU A 80 -18.29 9.89 9.96
C GLU A 80 -17.61 8.51 9.89
N SER A 81 -16.30 8.47 9.61
CA SER A 81 -15.57 7.20 9.49
C SER A 81 -15.50 6.42 10.81
N ILE A 82 -15.34 7.10 11.94
CA ILE A 82 -15.32 6.46 13.25
C ILE A 82 -16.71 5.99 13.66
N ALA A 83 -17.75 6.81 13.45
CA ALA A 83 -19.12 6.42 13.72
C ALA A 83 -19.54 5.18 12.89
N ALA A 84 -19.16 5.14 11.61
CA ALA A 84 -19.41 3.99 10.76
C ALA A 84 -18.62 2.75 11.22
N TRP A 85 -17.34 2.90 11.57
CA TRP A 85 -16.54 1.80 12.13
C TRP A 85 -17.13 1.26 13.45
N GLN A 86 -17.68 2.12 14.30
CA GLN A 86 -18.40 1.72 15.52
C GLN A 86 -19.68 0.92 15.21
N GLN A 87 -20.46 1.32 14.21
CA GLN A 87 -21.65 0.58 13.76
C GLN A 87 -21.27 -0.83 13.25
N HIS A 88 -20.09 -0.97 12.65
CA HIS A 88 -19.48 -2.25 12.32
C HIS A 88 -18.78 -2.91 13.51
N ASN A 89 -19.28 -2.68 14.73
CA ASN A 89 -18.77 -3.29 15.96
C ASN A 89 -17.28 -3.01 16.21
N CYS A 90 -16.75 -1.87 15.74
CA CYS A 90 -15.32 -1.55 15.81
C CYS A 90 -14.41 -2.59 15.12
N ARG A 91 -14.90 -3.15 14.00
CA ARG A 91 -14.20 -4.14 13.19
C ARG A 91 -14.44 -3.89 11.70
N GLY A 92 -13.46 -3.31 11.02
CA GLY A 92 -13.61 -2.96 9.60
C GLY A 92 -12.47 -2.16 9.00
N VAL A 93 -12.58 -1.94 7.69
CA VAL A 93 -11.65 -1.14 6.89
C VAL A 93 -12.26 0.24 6.61
N VAL A 94 -11.49 1.29 6.86
CA VAL A 94 -11.82 2.66 6.50
C VAL A 94 -10.99 3.04 5.27
N VAL A 95 -11.69 3.29 4.17
CA VAL A 95 -11.13 3.71 2.90
C VAL A 95 -11.23 5.22 2.81
N LEU A 96 -10.09 5.87 3.02
CA LEU A 96 -9.94 7.31 2.93
C LEU A 96 -8.79 7.61 1.99
N PRO A 97 -8.86 8.67 1.17
CA PRO A 97 -7.71 9.11 0.41
C PRO A 97 -6.49 9.25 1.34
N THR A 98 -5.27 9.22 0.81
CA THR A 98 -4.07 9.51 1.62
C THR A 98 -4.22 10.84 2.34
N GLY A 99 -3.42 11.21 3.35
CA GLY A 99 -3.46 12.48 4.13
C GLY A 99 -4.78 13.30 4.31
N THR A 100 -5.94 12.66 4.39
CA THR A 100 -7.20 13.21 4.93
C THR A 100 -7.26 12.98 6.45
N GLY A 101 -6.13 12.58 7.05
CA GLY A 101 -6.01 12.24 8.46
C GLY A 101 -6.33 10.78 8.79
N LYS A 102 -5.94 9.80 7.95
CA LYS A 102 -6.03 8.36 8.31
C LYS A 102 -5.41 8.08 9.69
N SER A 103 -4.27 8.71 9.97
CA SER A 103 -3.63 8.59 11.28
C SER A 103 -4.47 9.21 12.40
N GLN A 104 -5.16 10.34 12.14
CA GLN A 104 -6.11 10.93 13.08
C GLN A 104 -7.29 10.00 13.38
N VAL A 105 -7.81 9.30 12.36
CA VAL A 105 -8.85 8.28 12.55
C VAL A 105 -8.35 7.17 13.48
N ALA A 106 -7.12 6.68 13.32
CA ALA A 106 -6.59 5.70 14.28
C ALA A 106 -6.48 6.24 15.70
N LEU A 107 -6.03 7.49 15.88
CA LEU A 107 -5.93 8.12 17.19
C LEU A 107 -7.32 8.23 17.85
N MET A 108 -8.35 8.60 17.08
CA MET A 108 -9.74 8.62 17.55
C MET A 108 -10.22 7.22 17.92
N ALA A 109 -9.92 6.20 17.10
CA ALA A 109 -10.28 4.82 17.40
C ALA A 109 -9.60 4.29 18.69
N MET A 110 -8.33 4.67 18.93
CA MET A 110 -7.62 4.35 20.17
C MET A 110 -8.26 5.04 21.39
N ALA A 111 -8.56 6.33 21.27
CA ALA A 111 -9.24 7.11 22.30
C ALA A 111 -10.69 6.63 22.56
N GLU A 112 -11.32 5.98 21.60
CA GLU A 112 -12.64 5.36 21.79
C GLU A 112 -12.52 4.01 22.51
N VAL A 113 -11.63 3.14 22.04
CA VAL A 113 -11.53 1.75 22.51
C VAL A 113 -10.85 1.64 23.88
N GLN A 114 -9.90 2.53 24.20
CA GLN A 114 -9.25 2.57 25.52
C GLN A 114 -8.60 1.24 25.91
N ARG A 115 -7.87 0.60 24.98
CA ARG A 115 -7.16 -0.68 25.22
C ARG A 115 -5.73 -0.62 24.71
N SER A 116 -4.89 -1.53 25.19
CA SER A 116 -3.56 -1.75 24.60
C SER A 116 -3.68 -1.95 23.10
N THR A 117 -2.92 -1.20 22.32
CA THR A 117 -3.06 -1.09 20.87
C THR A 117 -1.76 -1.39 20.15
N LEU A 118 -1.83 -2.20 19.09
CA LEU A 118 -0.75 -2.39 18.14
C LEU A 118 -1.05 -1.64 16.84
N VAL A 119 -0.13 -0.79 16.40
CA VAL A 119 -0.15 -0.21 15.05
C VAL A 119 0.85 -0.94 14.18
N VAL A 120 0.41 -1.44 13.02
CA VAL A 120 1.24 -2.15 12.06
C VAL A 120 1.40 -1.30 10.81
N ALA A 121 2.65 -0.96 10.47
CA ALA A 121 3.00 -0.13 9.32
C ALA A 121 3.90 -0.88 8.33
N PRO A 122 3.89 -0.56 7.02
CA PRO A 122 4.66 -1.28 6.00
C PRO A 122 6.15 -0.98 6.00
N THR A 123 6.59 0.19 6.48
CA THR A 123 7.99 0.60 6.45
C THR A 123 8.49 1.06 7.82
N ILE A 124 9.80 0.95 8.04
CA ILE A 124 10.46 1.48 9.25
C ILE A 124 10.27 3.00 9.35
N ASP A 125 10.27 3.70 8.21
CA ASP A 125 10.02 5.15 8.18
C ASP A 125 8.61 5.49 8.69
N LEU A 126 7.57 4.77 8.26
CA LEU A 126 6.21 4.94 8.79
C LEU A 126 6.11 4.53 10.26
N MET A 127 6.77 3.43 10.65
CA MET A 127 6.81 3.00 12.04
C MET A 127 7.32 4.13 12.95
N ASN A 128 8.41 4.80 12.57
CA ASN A 128 8.95 5.93 13.31
C ASN A 128 8.01 7.16 13.31
N GLN A 129 7.33 7.43 12.19
CA GLN A 129 6.32 8.51 12.14
C GLN A 129 5.13 8.24 13.07
N TRP A 130 4.67 6.99 13.11
CA TRP A 130 3.62 6.57 14.04
C TRP A 130 4.08 6.66 15.49
N TYR A 131 5.32 6.29 15.79
CA TYR A 131 5.89 6.45 17.13
C TYR A 131 5.89 7.92 17.56
N ASP A 132 6.40 8.82 16.72
CA ASP A 132 6.39 10.26 16.99
C ASP A 132 4.95 10.79 17.17
N LEU A 133 4.01 10.32 16.33
CA LEU A 133 2.62 10.73 16.40
C LEU A 133 1.96 10.27 17.70
N LEU A 134 2.10 8.99 18.07
CA LEU A 134 1.51 8.44 19.30
C LEU A 134 2.11 9.10 20.55
N THR A 135 3.42 9.29 20.57
CA THR A 135 4.13 9.92 21.70
C THR A 135 3.70 11.37 21.92
N ARG A 136 3.40 12.11 20.84
CA ARG A 136 2.87 13.48 20.93
C ARG A 136 1.37 13.52 21.26
N SER A 137 0.63 12.50 20.82
CA SER A 137 -0.83 12.48 20.95
C SER A 137 -1.28 11.97 22.32
N PHE A 138 -0.54 11.03 22.92
CA PHE A 138 -0.87 10.39 24.18
C PHE A 138 0.25 10.52 25.20
N ALA A 139 -0.11 10.79 26.45
CA ALA A 139 0.81 10.88 27.59
C ALA A 139 1.23 9.50 28.12
N VAL A 140 1.53 8.53 27.25
CA VAL A 140 1.85 7.15 27.63
C VAL A 140 3.11 6.67 26.92
N GLU A 141 3.76 5.67 27.52
CA GLU A 141 4.91 5.01 26.90
C GLU A 141 4.49 4.29 25.61
N VAL A 142 5.24 4.51 24.54
CA VAL A 142 5.04 3.88 23.24
C VAL A 142 6.23 2.97 22.95
N GLY A 143 5.96 1.72 22.61
CA GLY A 143 6.96 0.72 22.24
C GLY A 143 7.19 0.66 20.72
N LEU A 144 8.37 0.17 20.33
CA LEU A 144 8.76 -0.07 18.94
C LEU A 144 9.18 -1.53 18.73
N LEU A 145 8.60 -2.16 17.72
CA LEU A 145 8.89 -3.55 17.34
C LEU A 145 9.25 -3.62 15.85
N GLY A 146 10.53 -3.48 15.55
CA GLY A 146 11.06 -3.51 14.18
C GLY A 146 12.27 -2.60 13.97
N GLY A 147 12.98 -2.78 12.86
CA GLY A 147 14.16 -1.95 12.53
C GLY A 147 15.33 -2.05 13.53
N GLY A 148 15.38 -3.11 14.33
CA GLY A 148 16.38 -3.31 15.40
C GLY A 148 15.86 -3.03 16.81
N TYR A 149 14.67 -2.43 16.94
CA TYR A 149 14.02 -2.18 18.23
C TYR A 149 13.13 -3.34 18.66
N HIS A 150 13.11 -3.63 19.96
CA HIS A 150 12.28 -4.66 20.57
C HIS A 150 11.78 -4.21 21.95
N GLU A 151 10.97 -3.16 21.93
CA GLU A 151 10.38 -2.51 23.11
C GLU A 151 8.86 -2.67 23.05
N LEU A 152 8.28 -3.37 24.02
CA LEU A 152 6.84 -3.64 24.08
C LEU A 152 6.19 -2.81 25.18
N ALA A 153 5.28 -1.94 24.79
CA ALA A 153 4.44 -1.17 25.69
C ALA A 153 2.95 -1.41 25.38
N ASP A 154 2.07 -0.81 26.17
CA ASP A 154 0.62 -0.92 25.94
C ASP A 154 0.19 -0.26 24.62
N LEU A 155 0.87 0.80 24.19
CA LEU A 155 0.85 1.26 22.80
C LEU A 155 2.14 0.81 22.13
N THR A 156 2.05 0.02 21.06
CA THR A 156 3.24 -0.43 20.32
C THR A 156 3.06 -0.17 18.83
N VAL A 157 4.13 0.24 18.16
CA VAL A 157 4.18 0.33 16.70
C VAL A 157 5.15 -0.71 16.16
N ALA A 158 4.73 -1.45 15.14
CA ALA A 158 5.52 -2.49 14.50
C ALA A 158 5.52 -2.39 12.98
N THR A 159 6.54 -2.96 12.34
CA THR A 159 6.44 -3.25 10.91
C THR A 159 5.64 -4.53 10.65
N TYR A 160 5.08 -4.71 9.45
CA TYR A 160 4.42 -5.98 9.06
C TYR A 160 5.32 -7.20 9.25
N ASP A 161 6.59 -7.11 8.83
CA ASP A 161 7.56 -8.21 9.00
C ASP A 161 7.77 -8.54 10.48
N SER A 162 7.91 -7.52 11.32
CA SER A 162 8.17 -7.70 12.75
C SER A 162 6.94 -8.21 13.48
N ALA A 163 5.75 -7.72 13.13
CA ALA A 163 4.49 -8.26 13.62
C ALA A 163 4.36 -9.75 13.28
N TYR A 164 4.58 -10.13 12.02
CA TYR A 164 4.57 -11.54 11.61
C TYR A 164 5.51 -12.42 12.47
N MET A 165 6.73 -11.95 12.74
CA MET A 165 7.73 -12.70 13.52
C MET A 165 7.42 -12.81 15.02
N GLN A 166 6.48 -12.03 15.57
CA GLN A 166 6.32 -11.89 17.01
C GLN A 166 4.87 -12.07 17.51
N MET A 167 3.88 -12.18 16.60
CA MET A 167 2.47 -12.31 16.96
C MET A 167 2.13 -13.68 17.59
N ASP A 168 2.95 -14.71 17.37
CA ASP A 168 2.83 -15.99 18.08
C ASP A 168 2.97 -15.80 19.61
N ARG A 169 3.90 -14.94 20.03
CA ARG A 169 4.19 -14.66 21.45
C ARG A 169 3.37 -13.52 22.03
N TYR A 170 3.11 -12.46 21.27
CA TYR A 170 2.47 -11.24 21.77
C TYR A 170 1.06 -11.00 21.21
N GLY A 171 0.51 -11.91 20.42
CA GLY A 171 -0.80 -11.74 19.77
C GLY A 171 -1.96 -11.51 20.73
N ASN A 172 -1.84 -11.87 22.01
CA ASN A 172 -2.85 -11.62 23.04
C ASN A 172 -2.63 -10.35 23.89
N ARG A 173 -1.58 -9.57 23.64
CA ARG A 173 -1.24 -8.35 24.41
C ARG A 173 -2.02 -7.12 23.97
N PHE A 174 -2.75 -7.17 22.86
CA PHE A 174 -3.44 -6.02 22.28
C PHE A 174 -4.94 -6.26 22.19
N GLY A 175 -5.71 -5.27 22.62
CA GLY A 175 -7.17 -5.24 22.52
C GLY A 175 -7.66 -4.59 21.22
N LEU A 176 -6.84 -3.69 20.65
CA LEU A 176 -7.03 -3.07 19.34
C LEU A 176 -5.81 -3.32 18.46
N ILE A 177 -6.03 -3.62 17.19
CA ILE A 177 -4.98 -3.64 16.17
C ILE A 177 -5.37 -2.69 15.03
N VAL A 178 -4.42 -1.85 14.63
CA VAL A 178 -4.56 -0.89 13.53
C VAL A 178 -3.56 -1.27 12.44
N PHE A 179 -4.06 -1.54 11.25
CA PHE A 179 -3.25 -1.80 10.06
C PHE A 179 -3.21 -0.56 9.18
N ASP A 180 -2.06 0.10 9.11
CA ASP A 180 -1.84 1.17 8.16
C ASP A 180 -1.43 0.61 6.79
N GLU A 181 -1.96 1.21 5.73
CA GLU A 181 -1.87 0.69 4.36
C GLU A 181 -2.27 -0.79 4.29
N VAL A 182 -3.46 -1.11 4.82
CA VAL A 182 -3.96 -2.48 5.02
C VAL A 182 -4.03 -3.32 3.74
N HIS A 183 -3.95 -2.70 2.56
CA HIS A 183 -3.84 -3.40 1.29
C HIS A 183 -2.61 -4.32 1.19
N HIS A 184 -1.60 -4.17 2.04
CA HIS A 184 -0.48 -5.12 2.15
C HIS A 184 -0.85 -6.41 2.90
N LEU A 185 -1.79 -6.34 3.84
CA LEU A 185 -2.13 -7.44 4.76
C LEU A 185 -2.51 -8.76 4.07
N PRO A 186 -3.26 -8.78 2.94
CA PRO A 186 -3.63 -10.03 2.27
C PRO A 186 -2.48 -10.81 1.60
N GLY A 187 -1.21 -10.43 1.79
CA GLY A 187 -0.07 -11.25 1.38
C GLY A 187 0.03 -12.56 2.18
N GLU A 188 0.68 -13.58 1.61
CA GLU A 188 0.79 -14.93 2.24
C GLU A 188 1.42 -14.92 3.63
N MET A 189 2.41 -14.05 3.86
CA MET A 189 3.09 -13.97 5.15
C MET A 189 2.35 -13.03 6.12
N TYR A 190 1.87 -11.90 5.62
CA TYR A 190 1.30 -10.84 6.46
C TYR A 190 -0.09 -11.18 7.01
N SER A 191 -0.87 -12.02 6.32
CA SER A 191 -2.16 -12.47 6.83
C SER A 191 -2.03 -13.18 8.17
N HIS A 192 -0.96 -13.96 8.36
CA HIS A 192 -0.69 -14.67 9.61
C HIS A 192 -0.51 -13.72 10.80
N ALA A 193 0.02 -12.51 10.61
CA ALA A 193 0.10 -11.53 11.70
C ALA A 193 -1.31 -11.15 12.21
N ALA A 194 -2.27 -10.98 11.30
CA ALA A 194 -3.66 -10.71 11.69
C ALA A 194 -4.36 -11.95 12.26
N GLU A 195 -4.08 -13.15 11.74
CA GLU A 195 -4.67 -14.41 12.21
C GLU A 195 -4.22 -14.78 13.62
N MET A 196 -2.94 -14.55 13.93
CA MET A 196 -2.31 -14.82 15.23
C MET A 196 -2.59 -13.74 16.28
N CYS A 197 -3.11 -12.58 15.87
CA CYS A 197 -3.53 -11.54 16.80
C CYS A 197 -4.94 -11.84 17.34
N LEU A 198 -5.11 -11.75 18.65
CA LEU A 198 -6.37 -11.99 19.36
C LEU A 198 -7.33 -10.78 19.25
N ALA A 199 -6.79 -9.58 19.03
CA ALA A 199 -7.47 -8.30 19.20
C ALA A 199 -8.94 -8.32 18.71
N PRO A 200 -9.93 -8.10 19.61
CA PRO A 200 -11.35 -8.09 19.26
C PRO A 200 -11.76 -6.87 18.43
N TYR A 201 -11.01 -5.77 18.53
CA TYR A 201 -11.21 -4.55 17.76
C TYR A 201 -10.15 -4.43 16.69
N ARG A 202 -10.56 -4.10 15.46
CA ARG A 202 -9.66 -4.09 14.30
C ARG A 202 -9.99 -2.94 13.37
N LEU A 203 -8.98 -2.16 13.02
CA LEU A 203 -9.10 -1.06 12.08
C LEU A 203 -8.10 -1.24 10.95
N GLY A 204 -8.58 -1.32 9.71
CA GLY A 204 -7.76 -1.24 8.52
C GLY A 204 -7.84 0.16 7.92
N LEU A 205 -6.70 0.76 7.57
CA LEU A 205 -6.62 2.05 6.92
C LEU A 205 -5.98 1.88 5.54
N THR A 206 -6.66 2.30 4.48
CA THR A 206 -6.08 2.30 3.13
C THR A 206 -6.73 3.39 2.29
N ALA A 207 -6.04 3.83 1.24
CA ALA A 207 -6.67 4.61 0.17
C ALA A 207 -7.25 3.73 -0.93
N THR A 208 -6.78 2.48 -1.02
CA THR A 208 -7.07 1.57 -2.11
C THR A 208 -7.14 0.14 -1.56
N PRO A 209 -8.34 -0.38 -1.28
CA PRO A 209 -8.49 -1.74 -0.77
C PRO A 209 -8.29 -2.80 -1.86
N GLU A 210 -8.57 -2.44 -3.13
CA GLU A 210 -8.54 -3.38 -4.25
C GLU A 210 -7.12 -3.82 -4.61
N ARG A 211 -6.97 -5.13 -4.84
CA ARG A 211 -5.72 -5.73 -5.31
C ARG A 211 -5.92 -6.44 -6.64
N ALA A 212 -4.91 -6.37 -7.51
CA ALA A 212 -4.92 -7.03 -8.82
C ALA A 212 -5.02 -8.57 -8.75
N ASP A 213 -4.65 -9.15 -7.60
CA ASP A 213 -4.75 -10.59 -7.33
C ASP A 213 -6.10 -11.03 -6.74
N GLY A 214 -7.01 -10.10 -6.47
CA GLY A 214 -8.32 -10.38 -5.87
C GLY A 214 -8.28 -10.78 -4.39
N ARG A 215 -7.11 -10.78 -3.73
CA ARG A 215 -6.98 -11.24 -2.34
C ARG A 215 -7.52 -10.27 -1.30
N HIS A 216 -7.96 -9.09 -1.71
CA HIS A 216 -8.60 -8.11 -0.82
C HIS A 216 -9.84 -8.67 -0.10
N VAL A 217 -10.49 -9.71 -0.64
CA VAL A 217 -11.58 -10.46 0.02
C VAL A 217 -11.16 -11.03 1.39
N LEU A 218 -9.87 -11.31 1.60
CA LEU A 218 -9.38 -11.77 2.91
C LEU A 218 -9.51 -10.70 3.99
N LEU A 219 -9.61 -9.41 3.63
CA LEU A 219 -9.77 -8.33 4.60
C LEU A 219 -11.06 -8.47 5.40
N ASP A 220 -12.14 -8.97 4.80
CA ASP A 220 -13.43 -9.16 5.47
C ASP A 220 -13.29 -10.10 6.68
N THR A 221 -12.49 -11.15 6.54
CA THR A 221 -12.20 -12.11 7.62
C THR A 221 -11.10 -11.60 8.55
N LEU A 222 -10.01 -11.05 8.03
CA LEU A 222 -8.85 -10.68 8.83
C LEU A 222 -9.07 -9.40 9.65
N VAL A 223 -9.77 -8.42 9.10
CA VAL A 223 -9.97 -7.10 9.69
C VAL A 223 -11.45 -6.82 9.87
N GLY A 224 -12.27 -7.05 8.86
CA GLY A 224 -13.69 -6.72 8.80
C GLY A 224 -14.05 -6.09 7.45
N PRO A 225 -15.35 -5.93 7.14
CA PRO A 225 -15.80 -5.34 5.87
C PRO A 225 -15.35 -3.88 5.76
N ILE A 226 -15.48 -3.30 4.56
CA ILE A 226 -15.34 -1.86 4.37
C ILE A 226 -16.46 -1.17 5.17
N ALA A 227 -16.08 -0.54 6.28
CA ALA A 227 -17.01 0.13 7.19
C ALA A 227 -17.33 1.55 6.72
N TYR A 228 -16.39 2.18 6.02
CA TYR A 228 -16.56 3.52 5.47
C TYR A 228 -15.68 3.69 4.25
N GLU A 229 -16.23 4.29 3.21
CA GLU A 229 -15.50 4.64 2.00
C GLU A 229 -15.87 6.05 1.57
N ARG A 230 -14.86 6.89 1.36
CA ARG A 230 -15.02 8.11 0.58
C ARG A 230 -13.99 8.22 -0.52
N GLY A 231 -14.51 8.29 -1.74
CA GLY A 231 -13.72 8.61 -2.93
C GLY A 231 -13.24 10.07 -2.92
N ILE A 232 -12.20 10.32 -3.70
CA ILE A 232 -11.49 11.60 -3.79
C ILE A 232 -12.40 12.73 -4.30
N ARG A 233 -13.36 12.45 -5.19
CA ARG A 233 -14.32 13.45 -5.72
C ARG A 233 -15.31 13.97 -4.68
N ALA A 234 -15.61 13.18 -3.64
CA ALA A 234 -16.48 13.60 -2.54
C ALA A 234 -15.77 14.51 -1.52
N LEU A 235 -14.44 14.64 -1.64
CA LEU A 235 -13.57 15.48 -0.80
C LEU A 235 -12.86 16.59 -1.62
N SER A 236 -13.05 16.60 -2.95
CA SER A 236 -12.55 17.65 -3.83
C SER A 236 -13.45 18.89 -3.71
N GLY A 237 -12.85 20.02 -3.33
CA GLY A 237 -13.53 21.28 -3.05
C GLY A 237 -13.00 21.97 -1.80
N GLU A 238 -12.70 21.21 -0.73
CA GLU A 238 -12.18 21.76 0.53
C GLU A 238 -10.74 21.33 0.89
N TYR A 239 -10.28 20.13 0.49
CA TYR A 239 -8.99 19.56 0.98
C TYR A 239 -8.02 19.02 -0.09
N LEU A 240 -8.44 18.89 -1.35
CA LEU A 240 -7.56 18.57 -2.47
C LEU A 240 -7.40 19.81 -3.35
N ALA A 241 -6.15 20.15 -3.70
CA ALA A 241 -5.91 21.22 -4.67
C ALA A 241 -6.44 20.77 -6.04
N ASP A 242 -7.26 21.60 -6.69
CA ASP A 242 -7.61 21.37 -8.09
C ASP A 242 -6.32 21.36 -8.93
N TYR A 243 -6.12 20.29 -9.70
CA TYR A 243 -5.05 20.17 -10.66
C TYR A 243 -5.62 19.82 -12.03
N ARG A 244 -4.99 20.35 -13.07
CA ARG A 244 -5.32 20.02 -14.46
C ARG A 244 -4.51 18.83 -14.92
N VAL A 245 -5.16 17.86 -15.58
CA VAL A 245 -4.48 16.74 -16.23
C VAL A 245 -4.29 17.04 -17.71
N GLU A 246 -3.04 17.01 -18.19
CA GLU A 246 -2.68 17.17 -19.59
C GLU A 246 -2.05 15.89 -20.16
N ARG A 247 -2.73 15.26 -21.11
CA ARG A 247 -2.20 14.09 -21.82
C ARG A 247 -1.37 14.53 -23.01
N ARG A 248 -0.12 14.08 -23.06
CA ARG A 248 0.78 14.27 -24.20
C ARG A 248 1.04 12.90 -24.83
N GLN A 249 0.39 12.68 -25.97
CA GLN A 249 0.62 11.47 -26.74
C GLN A 249 1.87 11.64 -27.61
N VAL A 250 2.77 10.67 -27.55
CA VAL A 250 3.99 10.66 -28.37
C VAL A 250 3.95 9.52 -29.37
N ASP A 251 4.38 9.84 -30.59
CA ASP A 251 4.65 8.84 -31.60
C ASP A 251 6.08 8.32 -31.42
N MET A 252 6.25 7.01 -31.56
CA MET A 252 7.56 6.38 -31.53
C MET A 252 8.39 6.92 -32.69
N VAL A 253 9.67 7.23 -32.47
CA VAL A 253 10.55 7.75 -33.53
C VAL A 253 10.64 6.71 -34.65
N ALA A 254 10.69 7.12 -35.91
CA ALA A 254 10.66 6.21 -37.06
C ALA A 254 11.73 5.10 -36.97
N GLU A 255 12.95 5.45 -36.58
CA GLU A 255 14.04 4.47 -36.36
C GLU A 255 13.73 3.48 -35.23
N GLU A 256 13.18 3.96 -34.11
CA GLU A 256 12.76 3.11 -32.99
C GLU A 256 11.59 2.20 -33.38
N ARG A 257 10.66 2.68 -34.22
CA ARG A 257 9.54 1.88 -34.73
C ARG A 257 10.04 0.71 -35.56
N VAL A 258 11.00 0.93 -36.46
CA VAL A 258 11.59 -0.14 -37.27
C VAL A 258 12.24 -1.20 -36.36
N GLN A 259 13.01 -0.77 -35.35
CA GLN A 259 13.62 -1.70 -34.39
C GLN A 259 12.58 -2.42 -33.52
N TYR A 260 11.49 -1.74 -33.16
CA TYR A 260 10.39 -2.29 -32.38
C TYR A 260 9.66 -3.38 -33.16
N GLU A 261 9.34 -3.13 -34.43
CA GLU A 261 8.70 -4.09 -35.34
C GLU A 261 9.62 -5.30 -35.58
N ALA A 262 10.90 -5.07 -35.87
CA ALA A 262 11.87 -6.16 -36.05
C ALA A 262 12.01 -7.04 -34.80
N ALA A 263 12.15 -6.43 -33.61
CA ALA A 263 12.21 -7.16 -32.35
C ALA A 263 10.89 -7.88 -32.03
N ARG A 264 9.76 -7.28 -32.42
CA ARG A 264 8.43 -7.89 -32.28
C ARG A 264 8.33 -9.17 -33.10
N ASP A 265 8.66 -9.07 -34.37
CA ASP A 265 8.51 -10.16 -35.33
C ASP A 265 9.42 -11.34 -34.96
N GLU A 266 10.65 -11.06 -34.51
CA GLU A 266 11.58 -12.10 -34.06
C GLU A 266 11.04 -12.87 -32.83
N TYR A 267 10.50 -12.17 -31.83
CA TYR A 267 9.94 -12.88 -30.67
C TYR A 267 8.62 -13.59 -31.03
N GLN A 268 7.77 -12.99 -31.88
CA GLN A 268 6.49 -13.60 -32.29
C GLN A 268 6.71 -14.85 -33.13
N ALA A 269 7.73 -14.87 -34.01
CA ALA A 269 8.10 -16.03 -34.78
C ALA A 269 8.50 -17.22 -33.88
N PHE A 270 9.25 -16.97 -32.80
CA PHE A 270 9.62 -18.02 -31.85
C PHE A 270 8.41 -18.54 -31.06
N LEU A 271 7.51 -17.65 -30.62
CA LEU A 271 6.28 -18.06 -29.94
C LEU A 271 5.40 -18.92 -30.86
N ALA A 272 5.31 -18.56 -32.14
CA ALA A 272 4.57 -19.34 -33.14
C ALA A 272 5.21 -20.72 -33.37
N ASP A 273 6.53 -20.78 -33.59
CA ASP A 273 7.28 -22.03 -33.78
C ASP A 273 7.13 -23.00 -32.59
N LYS A 274 7.11 -22.47 -31.37
CA LYS A 274 6.94 -23.26 -30.14
C LYS A 274 5.50 -23.37 -29.66
N ASN A 275 4.53 -22.87 -30.44
CA ASN A 275 3.10 -22.86 -30.14
C ASN A 275 2.79 -22.31 -28.73
N ILE A 276 3.50 -21.26 -28.31
CA ILE A 276 3.37 -20.64 -27.00
C ILE A 276 2.37 -19.49 -27.06
N ARG A 277 1.35 -19.53 -26.20
CA ARG A 277 0.37 -18.46 -26.04
C ARG A 277 0.62 -17.73 -24.73
N LEU A 278 1.15 -16.50 -24.77
CA LEU A 278 1.47 -15.73 -23.56
C LEU A 278 0.26 -15.35 -22.70
N GLY A 279 -0.96 -15.42 -23.24
CA GLY A 279 -2.19 -15.13 -22.51
C GLY A 279 -2.71 -16.26 -21.61
N THR A 280 -2.08 -17.44 -21.62
CA THR A 280 -2.46 -18.56 -20.75
C THR A 280 -1.73 -18.51 -19.41
N LYS A 281 -2.28 -19.19 -18.38
CA LYS A 281 -1.74 -19.23 -17.01
C LYS A 281 -0.25 -19.63 -16.95
N ASP A 282 0.18 -20.54 -17.82
CA ASP A 282 1.55 -21.04 -17.88
C ASP A 282 2.37 -20.54 -19.09
N GLY A 283 1.77 -19.73 -19.97
CA GLY A 283 2.38 -19.31 -21.24
C GLY A 283 3.70 -18.56 -21.06
N TRP A 284 3.75 -17.65 -20.08
CA TRP A 284 4.98 -16.92 -19.74
C TRP A 284 6.05 -17.85 -19.16
N ARG A 285 5.67 -18.75 -18.26
CA ARG A 285 6.59 -19.72 -17.64
C ARG A 285 7.23 -20.62 -18.70
N HIS A 286 6.42 -21.14 -19.63
CA HIS A 286 6.91 -21.95 -20.75
C HIS A 286 7.85 -21.17 -21.67
N PHE A 287 7.55 -19.90 -21.98
CA PHE A 287 8.43 -19.05 -22.78
C PHE A 287 9.80 -18.88 -22.11
N VAL A 288 9.84 -18.54 -20.81
CA VAL A 288 11.09 -18.38 -20.06
C VAL A 288 11.89 -19.69 -20.09
N MET A 289 11.26 -20.83 -19.80
CA MET A 289 11.93 -22.13 -19.78
C MET A 289 12.53 -22.51 -21.15
N LEU A 290 11.77 -22.32 -22.24
CA LEU A 290 12.24 -22.66 -23.58
C LEU A 290 13.29 -21.68 -24.10
N SER A 291 13.21 -20.41 -23.69
CA SER A 291 14.18 -19.39 -24.09
C SER A 291 15.60 -19.70 -23.63
N ALA A 292 15.76 -20.38 -22.49
CA ALA A 292 17.07 -20.74 -21.95
C ALA A 292 17.70 -21.97 -22.64
N LYS A 293 16.91 -22.77 -23.38
CA LYS A 293 17.34 -24.08 -23.90
C LYS A 293 17.94 -24.04 -25.30
N SER A 294 17.81 -22.94 -26.04
CA SER A 294 18.31 -22.86 -27.41
C SER A 294 18.83 -21.47 -27.76
N THR A 295 19.64 -21.39 -28.81
CA THR A 295 20.11 -20.11 -29.35
C THR A 295 18.95 -19.28 -29.94
N SER A 296 17.97 -19.93 -30.59
CA SER A 296 16.74 -19.26 -31.05
C SER A 296 15.89 -18.73 -29.89
N GLY A 297 15.80 -19.48 -28.80
CA GLY A 297 15.10 -19.07 -27.58
C GLY A 297 15.77 -17.89 -26.90
N ARG A 298 17.10 -17.89 -26.80
CA ARG A 298 17.87 -16.76 -26.24
C ARG A 298 17.66 -15.50 -27.07
N ARG A 299 17.74 -15.60 -28.40
CA ARG A 299 17.41 -14.50 -29.31
C ARG A 299 15.99 -13.98 -29.11
N ALA A 300 15.00 -14.86 -29.00
CA ALA A 300 13.61 -14.47 -28.73
C ALA A 300 13.44 -13.75 -27.38
N MET A 301 14.17 -14.15 -26.33
CA MET A 301 14.16 -13.44 -25.04
C MET A 301 14.80 -12.06 -25.14
N HIS A 302 15.92 -11.93 -25.86
CA HIS A 302 16.54 -10.63 -26.14
C HIS A 302 15.61 -9.72 -26.96
N ALA A 303 14.99 -10.25 -28.01
CA ALA A 303 14.02 -9.57 -28.84
C ALA A 303 12.79 -9.13 -28.03
N TYR A 304 12.24 -10.00 -27.17
CA TYR A 304 11.15 -9.64 -26.25
C TYR A 304 11.53 -8.48 -25.32
N ARG A 305 12.74 -8.53 -24.71
CA ARG A 305 13.23 -7.46 -23.83
C ARG A 305 13.41 -6.16 -24.61
N ARG A 306 13.99 -6.22 -25.81
CA ARG A 306 14.22 -5.06 -26.68
C ARG A 306 12.91 -4.44 -27.15
N HIS A 307 11.96 -5.25 -27.61
CA HIS A 307 10.60 -4.84 -27.96
C HIS A 307 9.92 -4.12 -26.79
N ARG A 308 10.00 -4.69 -25.58
CA ARG A 308 9.41 -4.07 -24.38
C ARG A 308 10.12 -2.75 -24.00
N GLN A 309 11.45 -2.68 -24.15
CA GLN A 309 12.22 -1.47 -23.90
C GLN A 309 11.85 -0.36 -24.90
N LEU A 310 11.74 -0.69 -26.19
CA LEU A 310 11.35 0.26 -27.24
C LEU A 310 9.88 0.68 -27.14
N ALA A 311 8.98 -0.21 -26.72
CA ALA A 311 7.58 0.12 -26.43
C ALA A 311 7.44 1.24 -25.39
N LEU A 312 8.38 1.35 -24.45
CA LEU A 312 8.38 2.43 -23.47
C LEU A 312 8.70 3.79 -24.10
N GLY A 313 9.14 3.85 -25.35
CA GLY A 313 9.26 5.08 -26.15
C GLY A 313 10.17 6.14 -25.51
N ALA A 314 11.25 5.70 -24.85
CA ALA A 314 12.06 6.56 -23.99
C ALA A 314 12.52 7.84 -24.71
N THR A 315 12.98 7.76 -25.95
CA THR A 315 13.53 8.92 -26.67
C THR A 315 12.47 9.98 -26.96
N ALA A 316 11.31 9.59 -27.52
CA ALA A 316 10.23 10.53 -27.81
C ALA A 316 9.64 11.13 -26.52
N LYS A 317 9.54 10.35 -25.46
CA LYS A 317 9.06 10.82 -24.15
C LYS A 317 10.04 11.77 -23.48
N LEU A 318 11.34 11.55 -23.60
CA LEU A 318 12.36 12.45 -23.07
C LEU A 318 12.31 13.81 -23.79
N ARG A 319 12.00 13.85 -25.10
CA ARG A 319 11.78 15.13 -25.81
C ARG A 319 10.57 15.89 -25.24
N VAL A 320 9.46 15.20 -25.00
CA VAL A 320 8.29 15.83 -24.35
C VAL A 320 8.60 16.26 -22.92
N LEU A 321 9.37 15.47 -22.17
CA LEU A 321 9.82 15.88 -20.84
C LEU A 321 10.66 17.16 -20.92
N GLU A 322 11.57 17.25 -21.88
CA GLU A 322 12.37 18.45 -22.13
C GLU A 322 11.48 19.68 -22.40
N ASP A 323 10.45 19.53 -23.24
CA ASP A 323 9.49 20.60 -23.54
C ASP A 323 8.71 21.03 -22.28
N ILE A 324 8.29 20.07 -21.46
CA ILE A 324 7.60 20.34 -20.19
C ILE A 324 8.54 21.09 -19.22
N LEU A 325 9.78 20.64 -19.08
CA LEU A 325 10.75 21.30 -18.20
C LEU A 325 11.05 22.73 -18.68
N LYS A 326 11.14 22.96 -20.00
CA LYS A 326 11.31 24.30 -20.60
C LYS A 326 10.08 25.19 -20.39
N ALA A 327 8.87 24.63 -20.39
CA ALA A 327 7.65 25.37 -20.10
C ALA A 327 7.52 25.76 -18.61
N HIS A 328 8.25 25.05 -17.73
CA HIS A 328 8.19 25.20 -16.28
C HIS A 328 9.55 25.56 -15.62
N PRO A 329 10.26 26.61 -16.09
CA PRO A 329 11.65 26.87 -15.69
C PRO A 329 11.81 27.34 -14.23
N ARG A 330 10.72 27.74 -13.58
CA ARG A 330 10.70 28.24 -12.19
C ARG A 330 9.77 27.44 -11.28
N ASP A 331 9.14 26.39 -11.80
CA ASP A 331 8.23 25.56 -11.05
C ASP A 331 8.96 24.34 -10.51
N ARG A 332 8.48 23.81 -9.38
CA ARG A 332 8.97 22.55 -8.84
C ARG A 332 8.30 21.39 -9.56
N VAL A 333 9.11 20.59 -10.25
CA VAL A 333 8.68 19.50 -11.12
C VAL A 333 9.07 18.15 -10.54
N LEU A 334 8.08 17.27 -10.32
CA LEU A 334 8.33 15.88 -9.94
C LEU A 334 8.10 14.95 -11.13
N ILE A 335 9.11 14.14 -11.43
CA ILE A 335 9.11 13.24 -12.59
C ILE A 335 9.04 11.80 -12.10
N PHE A 336 8.07 11.06 -12.59
CA PHE A 336 7.84 9.66 -12.23
C PHE A 336 7.98 8.74 -13.44
N THR A 337 8.67 7.64 -13.23
CA THR A 337 8.73 6.53 -14.16
C THR A 337 8.77 5.21 -13.41
N ASN A 338 8.39 4.14 -14.08
CA ASN A 338 8.34 2.79 -13.51
C ASN A 338 9.66 2.04 -13.56
N ASP A 339 10.64 2.59 -14.28
CA ASP A 339 11.89 1.93 -14.59
C ASP A 339 13.11 2.72 -14.09
N ASN A 340 14.01 2.03 -13.41
CA ASN A 340 15.21 2.66 -12.83
C ASN A 340 16.20 3.11 -13.91
N GLU A 341 16.28 2.40 -15.04
CA GLU A 341 17.16 2.77 -16.14
C GLU A 341 16.72 4.13 -16.72
N THR A 342 15.41 4.31 -16.93
CA THR A 342 14.83 5.61 -17.33
C THR A 342 15.10 6.70 -16.28
N VAL A 343 15.01 6.42 -14.97
CA VAL A 343 15.35 7.41 -13.93
C VAL A 343 16.80 7.88 -14.07
N HIS A 344 17.74 6.96 -14.18
CA HIS A 344 19.15 7.30 -14.34
C HIS A 344 19.43 8.00 -15.67
N GLN A 345 18.70 7.65 -16.74
CA GLN A 345 18.79 8.34 -18.01
C GLN A 345 18.31 9.80 -17.88
N ILE A 346 17.13 10.04 -17.30
CA ILE A 346 16.61 11.39 -17.04
C ILE A 346 17.59 12.20 -16.20
N SER A 347 18.09 11.62 -15.11
CA SER A 347 19.04 12.26 -14.21
C SER A 347 20.33 12.70 -14.93
N ARG A 348 20.90 11.85 -15.78
CA ARG A 348 22.11 12.18 -16.56
C ARG A 348 21.84 13.21 -17.66
N THR A 349 20.71 13.10 -18.35
CA THR A 349 20.38 13.98 -19.47
C THR A 349 20.00 15.39 -19.01
N PHE A 350 19.18 15.51 -17.96
CA PHE A 350 18.65 16.79 -17.48
C PHE A 350 19.35 17.32 -16.22
N LEU A 351 20.36 16.59 -15.72
CA LEU A 351 21.11 16.94 -14.50
C LEU A 351 20.20 17.11 -13.28
N VAL A 352 19.16 16.28 -13.19
CA VAL A 352 18.19 16.28 -12.08
C VAL A 352 18.55 15.18 -11.07
N PRO A 353 18.42 15.43 -9.75
CA PRO A 353 18.61 14.38 -8.75
C PRO A 353 17.67 13.19 -8.97
N ALA A 354 18.13 11.99 -8.64
CA ALA A 354 17.38 10.75 -8.79
C ALA A 354 17.17 10.06 -7.44
N ILE A 355 15.94 9.62 -7.18
CA ILE A 355 15.62 8.73 -6.06
C ILE A 355 15.14 7.39 -6.59
N THR A 356 15.79 6.32 -6.15
CA THR A 356 15.40 4.95 -6.42
C THR A 356 15.32 4.13 -5.14
N HIS A 357 14.87 2.87 -5.26
CA HIS A 357 14.92 1.90 -4.16
C HIS A 357 16.35 1.64 -3.63
N ARG A 358 17.39 1.96 -4.42
CA ARG A 358 18.80 1.81 -4.01
C ARG A 358 19.37 3.05 -3.33
N THR A 359 18.68 4.20 -3.41
CA THR A 359 19.14 5.45 -2.79
C THR A 359 19.09 5.29 -1.27
N ARG A 360 20.23 5.51 -0.60
CA ARG A 360 20.37 5.34 0.85
C ARG A 360 19.50 6.37 1.58
N THR A 361 18.99 6.02 2.77
CA THR A 361 18.09 6.89 3.56
C THR A 361 18.66 8.29 3.79
N ARG A 362 19.95 8.40 4.14
CA ARG A 362 20.63 9.70 4.36
C ARG A 362 20.68 10.56 3.09
N GLU A 363 20.99 9.95 1.96
CA GLU A 363 21.05 10.61 0.65
C GLU A 363 19.64 11.04 0.20
N ARG A 364 18.66 10.14 0.33
CA ARG A 364 17.25 10.41 0.05
C ARG A 364 16.75 11.63 0.84
N LYS A 365 17.01 11.66 2.15
CA LYS A 365 16.60 12.77 3.02
C LYS A 365 17.21 14.10 2.56
N ALA A 366 18.52 14.12 2.26
CA ALA A 366 19.20 15.31 1.77
C ALA A 366 18.63 15.83 0.43
N ILE A 367 18.37 14.94 -0.53
CA ILE A 367 17.78 15.32 -1.83
C ILE A 367 16.39 15.95 -1.64
N LEU A 368 15.56 15.35 -0.78
CA LEU A 368 14.20 15.84 -0.52
C LEU A 368 14.19 17.17 0.23
N GLU A 369 15.09 17.36 1.19
CA GLU A 369 15.26 18.64 1.89
C GLU A 369 15.70 19.76 0.94
N ALA A 370 16.69 19.50 0.07
CA ALA A 370 17.16 20.45 -0.93
C ALA A 370 16.06 20.82 -1.95
N PHE A 371 15.28 19.83 -2.41
CA PHE A 371 14.14 20.09 -3.28
C PHE A 371 13.03 20.89 -2.58
N ASN A 372 12.74 20.61 -1.30
CA ASN A 372 11.77 21.39 -0.51
C ASN A 372 12.19 22.85 -0.32
N LYS A 373 13.49 23.10 -0.10
CA LYS A 373 14.07 24.45 -0.01
C LYS A 373 14.07 25.19 -1.35
N GLY A 374 13.81 24.49 -2.46
CA GLY A 374 13.86 25.04 -3.82
C GLY A 374 15.27 25.14 -4.39
N GLU A 375 16.27 24.48 -3.78
CA GLU A 375 17.62 24.34 -4.35
C GLU A 375 17.59 23.48 -5.62
N TYR A 376 16.76 22.43 -5.61
CA TYR A 376 16.42 21.67 -6.80
C TYR A 376 14.99 21.97 -7.25
N LEU A 377 14.85 22.38 -8.51
CA LEU A 377 13.55 22.62 -9.13
C LEU A 377 12.95 21.38 -9.79
N ALA A 378 13.75 20.34 -10.03
CA ALA A 378 13.27 19.10 -10.60
C ALA A 378 13.86 17.89 -9.88
N LEU A 379 13.07 16.83 -9.75
CA LEU A 379 13.45 15.58 -9.09
C LEU A 379 12.79 14.41 -9.83
N VAL A 380 13.58 13.36 -10.11
CA VAL A 380 13.08 12.13 -10.74
C VAL A 380 13.06 10.97 -9.76
N ALA A 381 11.98 10.20 -9.74
CA ALA A 381 11.83 9.03 -8.86
C ALA A 381 11.32 7.79 -9.62
N SER A 382 11.88 6.62 -9.26
CA SER A 382 11.45 5.31 -9.76
C SER A 382 10.44 4.71 -8.80
N LYS A 383 9.20 4.46 -9.24
CA LYS A 383 8.07 4.17 -8.33
C LYS A 383 7.92 5.30 -7.28
N VAL A 384 6.72 5.47 -6.73
CA VAL A 384 6.48 6.58 -5.81
C VAL A 384 7.44 6.47 -4.62
N LEU A 385 7.93 7.63 -4.16
CA LEU A 385 8.58 7.80 -2.87
C LEU A 385 7.76 7.00 -1.84
N ASN A 386 8.31 5.86 -1.42
CA ASN A 386 7.56 4.86 -0.66
C ASN A 386 6.83 5.50 0.53
N GLU A 387 5.72 4.86 0.89
CA GLU A 387 4.93 5.11 2.11
C GLU A 387 5.84 5.44 3.29
N GLY A 388 5.66 6.63 3.88
CA GLY A 388 6.46 7.11 5.02
C GLY A 388 7.50 8.18 4.71
N VAL A 389 7.44 8.85 3.56
CA VAL A 389 8.32 9.99 3.28
C VAL A 389 7.47 11.23 3.05
N ASN A 390 7.79 12.35 3.72
CA ASN A 390 7.18 13.65 3.44
C ASN A 390 7.51 14.05 2.00
N ILE A 391 6.52 13.92 1.12
CA ILE A 391 6.69 14.14 -0.31
C ILE A 391 6.70 15.65 -0.57
N PRO A 392 7.73 16.18 -1.26
CA PRO A 392 7.95 17.62 -1.29
C PRO A 392 6.90 18.36 -2.10
N GLU A 393 6.66 19.63 -1.75
CA GLU A 393 5.71 20.49 -2.46
C GLU A 393 6.12 20.68 -3.91
N ALA A 394 5.30 20.26 -4.86
CA ALA A 394 5.51 20.50 -6.29
C ALA A 394 4.29 21.18 -6.92
N ASN A 395 4.50 21.85 -8.05
CA ASN A 395 3.39 22.46 -8.80
C ASN A 395 3.12 21.70 -10.10
N VAL A 396 4.11 20.91 -10.53
CA VAL A 396 4.06 20.14 -11.77
C VAL A 396 4.47 18.71 -11.48
N ALA A 397 3.68 17.76 -11.96
CA ALA A 397 4.01 16.35 -11.93
C ALA A 397 4.04 15.81 -13.36
N VAL A 398 5.02 14.97 -13.68
CA VAL A 398 5.18 14.33 -14.99
C VAL A 398 5.26 12.84 -14.81
N VAL A 399 4.35 12.09 -15.43
CA VAL A 399 4.34 10.62 -15.43
C VAL A 399 4.72 10.15 -16.84
N LEU A 400 5.86 9.47 -16.96
CA LEU A 400 6.44 9.05 -18.25
C LEU A 400 6.11 7.61 -18.65
N SER A 401 5.65 6.75 -17.75
CA SER A 401 5.47 5.33 -18.05
C SER A 401 4.15 4.84 -17.49
N GLY A 402 3.37 4.08 -18.26
CA GLY A 402 2.00 3.71 -17.89
C GLY A 402 1.83 2.25 -17.46
N SER A 403 2.02 1.92 -16.18
CA SER A 403 1.41 0.71 -15.59
C SER A 403 0.02 1.03 -15.03
N GLY A 404 -0.81 0.01 -14.78
CA GLY A 404 -2.13 0.17 -14.13
C GLY A 404 -2.04 0.63 -12.66
N THR A 405 -0.91 0.35 -11.99
CA THR A 405 -0.64 0.68 -10.58
C THR A 405 -0.39 2.18 -10.32
N ILE A 406 -0.30 3.02 -11.35
CA ILE A 406 -0.01 4.45 -11.16
C ILE A 406 -1.25 5.24 -10.71
N ARG A 407 -2.47 4.68 -10.79
CA ARG A 407 -3.69 5.35 -10.28
C ARG A 407 -3.62 5.58 -8.76
N GLU A 408 -3.21 4.58 -7.98
CA GLU A 408 -2.91 4.71 -6.54
C GLU A 408 -1.92 5.83 -6.24
N HIS A 409 -0.97 6.03 -7.15
CA HIS A 409 0.16 6.92 -7.02
C HIS A 409 -0.15 8.36 -7.47
N VAL A 410 -0.95 8.54 -8.52
CA VAL A 410 -1.48 9.83 -8.99
C VAL A 410 -2.44 10.45 -7.97
N GLN A 411 -3.19 9.61 -7.25
CA GLN A 411 -4.04 10.05 -6.15
C GLN A 411 -3.22 10.56 -4.94
N ARG A 412 -2.01 10.04 -4.73
CA ARG A 412 -1.02 10.62 -3.78
C ARG A 412 -0.45 11.94 -4.32
N LEU A 413 -0.32 12.09 -5.65
CA LEU A 413 0.18 13.30 -6.32
C LEU A 413 -0.73 14.51 -6.20
N GLY A 414 -2.06 14.35 -6.16
CA GLY A 414 -2.99 15.47 -5.91
C GLY A 414 -2.76 16.21 -4.58
N ARG A 415 -1.92 15.67 -3.69
CA ARG A 415 -1.58 16.20 -2.35
C ARG A 415 -0.20 16.84 -2.31
N ILE A 416 0.65 16.38 -3.23
CA ILE A 416 1.97 16.92 -3.51
C ILE A 416 1.84 18.20 -4.32
N LEU A 417 0.88 18.20 -5.25
CA LEU A 417 0.54 19.31 -6.11
C LEU A 417 -0.14 20.41 -5.29
N ARG A 418 0.51 21.56 -5.17
CA ARG A 418 -0.04 22.77 -4.53
C ARG A 418 -0.13 23.91 -5.54
N ARG A 419 -1.18 24.72 -5.44
CA ARG A 419 -1.29 25.97 -6.21
C ARG A 419 -0.22 26.95 -5.71
N ARG A 420 0.56 27.52 -6.63
CA ARG A 420 1.43 28.67 -6.37
C ARG A 420 0.63 29.93 -6.73
N GLN A 421 0.83 31.05 -6.03
CA GLN A 421 0.14 32.33 -6.27
C GLN A 421 -0.19 32.57 -7.76
N GLY A 422 -1.47 32.40 -8.12
CA GLY A 422 -1.99 32.63 -9.48
C GLY A 422 -1.79 31.52 -10.53
N LYS A 423 -1.18 30.37 -10.20
CA LYS A 423 -0.98 29.23 -11.12
C LYS A 423 -1.59 27.93 -10.60
N GLU A 424 -2.37 27.29 -11.47
CA GLU A 424 -2.95 25.97 -11.27
C GLU A 424 -1.87 24.88 -11.30
N ALA A 425 -2.02 23.82 -10.51
CA ALA A 425 -1.11 22.69 -10.56
C ALA A 425 -1.41 21.81 -11.78
N VAL A 426 -0.37 21.23 -12.40
CA VAL A 426 -0.53 20.46 -13.65
C VAL A 426 0.09 19.08 -13.53
N LEU A 427 -0.68 18.06 -13.92
CA LEU A 427 -0.24 16.68 -14.06
C LEU A 427 -0.12 16.32 -15.55
N TYR A 428 1.09 16.11 -16.02
CA TYR A 428 1.38 15.63 -17.37
C TYR A 428 1.43 14.10 -17.41
N GLU A 429 0.61 13.51 -18.27
CA GLU A 429 0.70 12.08 -18.61
C GLU A 429 1.28 11.93 -20.03
N VAL A 430 2.48 11.37 -20.13
CA VAL A 430 3.13 11.13 -21.43
C VAL A 430 2.98 9.66 -21.81
N VAL A 431 2.27 9.40 -22.92
CA VAL A 431 1.89 8.03 -23.34
C VAL A 431 2.29 7.80 -24.79
N SER A 432 2.90 6.65 -25.07
CA SER A 432 3.22 6.24 -26.45
C SER A 432 1.95 5.76 -27.19
N LYS A 433 1.60 6.39 -28.32
CA LYS A 433 0.43 6.01 -29.13
C LYS A 433 0.53 4.58 -29.67
N ASN A 434 -0.61 3.89 -29.78
CA ASN A 434 -0.73 2.53 -30.35
C ASN A 434 0.09 1.45 -29.62
N THR A 435 0.58 1.72 -28.42
CA THR A 435 1.29 0.76 -27.60
C THR A 435 0.37 0.11 -26.56
N VAL A 436 0.90 -0.87 -25.83
CA VAL A 436 0.23 -1.44 -24.65
C VAL A 436 -0.14 -0.34 -23.64
N GLU A 437 0.65 0.74 -23.55
CA GLU A 437 0.38 1.88 -22.67
C GLU A 437 -0.86 2.67 -23.09
N ASP A 438 -1.12 2.81 -24.39
CA ASP A 438 -2.30 3.50 -24.93
C ASP A 438 -3.58 2.75 -24.55
N ARG A 439 -3.59 1.42 -24.72
CA ARG A 439 -4.71 0.56 -24.32
C ARG A 439 -4.93 0.52 -22.81
N ILE A 440 -3.85 0.51 -22.02
CA ILE A 440 -3.93 0.63 -20.56
C ILE A 440 -4.52 1.99 -20.21
N SER A 441 -4.06 3.08 -20.83
CA SER A 441 -4.56 4.44 -20.62
C SER A 441 -6.04 4.60 -20.99
N ASP A 442 -6.48 4.01 -22.09
CA ASP A 442 -7.88 4.11 -22.52
C ASP A 442 -8.80 3.26 -21.64
N ARG A 443 -8.32 2.12 -21.12
CA ARG A 443 -9.03 1.34 -20.09
C ARG A 443 -9.14 2.12 -18.77
N ARG A 444 -8.18 2.99 -18.42
CA ARG A 444 -8.28 3.92 -17.26
C ARG A 444 -9.47 4.87 -17.38
N ARG A 445 -9.72 5.39 -18.59
CA ARG A 445 -10.77 6.39 -18.83
C ARG A 445 -12.18 5.79 -18.87
N ARG A 446 -12.33 4.54 -19.34
CA ARG A 446 -13.66 3.90 -19.38
C ARG A 446 -14.26 3.63 -18.01
N HIS A 447 -13.43 3.52 -16.96
CA HIS A 447 -13.88 3.49 -15.56
C HIS A 447 -14.20 4.87 -14.96
N GLU A 448 -13.89 5.97 -15.65
CA GLU A 448 -14.20 7.34 -15.22
C GLU A 448 -15.19 8.06 -16.15
N ALA A 449 -15.59 7.44 -17.26
CA ALA A 449 -16.52 8.01 -18.25
C ALA A 449 -17.99 7.60 -18.05
N TYR A 450 -18.26 6.68 -17.12
CA TYR A 450 -19.61 6.36 -16.63
C TYR A 450 -19.47 5.96 -15.16
N GLU A 451 -19.43 6.96 -14.28
CA GLU A 451 -20.01 7.02 -12.91
C GLU A 451 -19.47 8.24 -12.15
#